data_AF-A0A3E0MSR5-F1
#
_entry.id   AF-A0A3E0MSR5-F1
#
_cell.length_a   1.000
_cell.length_b   1.000
_cell.length_c   1.000
_cell.angle_alpha   90.00
_cell.angle_beta   90.00
_cell.angle_gamma   90.00
#
_symmetry.space_group_name_H-M   'P 1'
#
loop_
_entity.id
_entity.type
_entity.pdbx_description
1 polymer ?
#
loop_
_entity_poly.entity_id
_entity_poly.type
_entity_poly.pdbx_seq_one_letter_code
_entity_poly.pdbx_strand_id
1 'polypeptide(L)'
;MAEEAKAVETVEVAPQTKKSKPKKEATKPQWEIKDRHYYLLGKQPLTYTIPSKHSAKRPLLWFDPERNEQREIRYATNQNSPLKDEQSGEVTLGHIMFKDGHLYVPKQYQNLQKLLSIYHPFLGTRYMEHDAVIEAQDEVETIELELEALNLATSMDIDMAEAIVRVETGSAVSSMSSKEIKRDLLLFAKRNPKLFIDLANDENVQLRNFAIKAKELNIIKLSQDQRIFTWGSNDRKLMTVPFDENPYSAFAAYLQTDEGVEVYKSIEKKLT
;
A
#
# COMPACT_ATOMS: atom_id res chain seq x y z
N MET A 1 -4.68 -37.32 -64.92
CA MET A 1 -4.43 -38.55 -64.15
C MET A 1 -4.75 -38.18 -62.70
N ALA A 2 -6.02 -38.19 -62.33
CA ALA A 2 -6.74 -39.35 -61.77
C ALA A 2 -6.22 -39.62 -60.34
N GLU A 3 -6.99 -39.20 -59.31
CA GLU A 3 -7.88 -40.07 -58.51
C GLU A 3 -7.02 -40.72 -57.39
N GLU A 4 -7.25 -40.51 -56.09
CA GLU A 4 -8.40 -40.98 -55.32
C GLU A 4 -8.51 -40.27 -53.96
N ALA A 5 -9.73 -40.30 -53.43
CA ALA A 5 -10.17 -39.79 -52.13
C ALA A 5 -10.10 -40.86 -51.02
N LYS A 6 -10.41 -40.40 -49.79
CA LYS A 6 -10.68 -41.10 -48.50
C LYS A 6 -9.50 -41.03 -47.53
N ALA A 7 -9.68 -40.82 -46.22
CA ALA A 7 -10.86 -40.95 -45.38
C ALA A 7 -10.86 -39.90 -44.26
N VAL A 8 -12.08 -39.51 -43.87
CA VAL A 8 -12.40 -38.69 -42.70
C VAL A 8 -12.24 -39.58 -41.46
N GLU A 9 -11.25 -39.27 -40.60
CA GLU A 9 -11.23 -39.80 -39.23
C GLU A 9 -11.99 -38.85 -38.31
N THR A 10 -13.16 -39.33 -37.90
CA THR A 10 -13.98 -38.79 -36.82
C THR A 10 -13.23 -38.96 -35.49
N VAL A 11 -12.70 -37.86 -34.95
CA VAL A 11 -12.18 -37.84 -33.58
C VAL A 11 -13.37 -37.73 -32.62
N GLU A 12 -13.68 -38.85 -32.00
CA GLU A 12 -14.71 -39.00 -30.97
C GLU A 12 -14.24 -38.28 -29.69
N VAL A 13 -14.92 -37.19 -29.34
CA VAL A 13 -14.65 -36.39 -28.15
C VAL A 13 -15.16 -37.15 -26.92
N ALA A 14 -14.26 -37.84 -26.22
CA ALA A 14 -14.52 -38.38 -24.90
C ALA A 14 -14.68 -37.22 -23.89
N PRO A 15 -15.81 -37.10 -23.16
CA PRO A 15 -15.98 -36.06 -22.17
C PRO A 15 -15.08 -36.33 -20.95
N GLN A 16 -14.05 -35.50 -20.79
CA GLN A 16 -13.18 -35.53 -19.61
C GLN A 16 -13.99 -35.15 -18.37
N THR A 17 -14.20 -36.11 -17.48
CA THR A 17 -14.72 -35.90 -16.13
C THR A 17 -13.80 -34.93 -15.39
N LYS A 18 -14.29 -33.69 -15.18
CA LYS A 18 -13.68 -32.69 -14.30
C LYS A 18 -13.63 -33.27 -12.88
N LYS A 19 -12.47 -33.80 -12.48
CA LYS A 19 -12.14 -34.05 -11.07
C LYS A 19 -12.14 -32.70 -10.36
N SER A 20 -13.24 -32.42 -9.65
CA SER A 20 -13.35 -31.33 -8.70
C SER A 20 -12.22 -31.46 -7.68
N LYS A 21 -11.28 -30.51 -7.70
CA LYS A 21 -10.29 -30.35 -6.63
C LYS A 21 -11.07 -30.25 -5.31
N PRO A 22 -10.78 -31.08 -4.29
CA PRO A 22 -11.41 -30.93 -3.00
C PRO A 22 -11.14 -29.50 -2.49
N LYS A 23 -12.23 -28.79 -2.17
CA LYS A 23 -12.22 -27.52 -1.45
C LYS A 23 -11.35 -27.76 -0.21
N LYS A 24 -10.15 -27.18 -0.19
CA LYS A 24 -9.39 -27.04 1.06
C LYS A 24 -10.28 -26.19 1.96
N GLU A 25 -10.95 -26.82 2.91
CA GLU A 25 -11.49 -26.12 4.06
C GLU A 25 -10.36 -25.25 4.59
N ALA A 26 -10.61 -23.96 4.76
CA ALA A 26 -9.67 -23.06 5.39
C ALA A 26 -9.48 -23.58 6.82
N THR A 27 -8.43 -24.39 7.01
CA THR A 27 -7.89 -24.71 8.32
C THR A 27 -7.68 -23.39 9.02
N LYS A 28 -8.45 -23.15 10.09
CA LYS A 28 -8.14 -22.11 11.08
C LYS A 28 -6.63 -22.11 11.27
N PRO A 29 -5.93 -20.96 11.26
CA PRO A 29 -4.47 -20.94 11.34
C PRO A 29 -4.04 -21.79 12.53
N GLN A 30 -3.55 -22.99 12.23
CA GLN A 30 -3.22 -23.97 13.24
C GLN A 30 -1.90 -23.46 13.78
N TRP A 31 -1.93 -22.92 15.00
CA TRP A 31 -0.77 -22.28 15.61
C TRP A 31 0.48 -23.16 15.44
N GLU A 32 1.42 -22.69 14.62
CA GLU A 32 2.58 -23.48 14.21
C GLU A 32 3.72 -23.39 15.25
N ILE A 33 4.36 -24.52 15.52
CA ILE A 33 5.49 -24.62 16.43
C ILE A 33 6.76 -24.28 15.65
N LYS A 34 7.16 -23.00 15.68
CA LYS A 34 8.40 -22.47 15.11
C LYS A 34 9.19 -21.68 16.16
N ASP A 35 10.45 -21.38 15.88
CA ASP A 35 11.18 -20.41 16.70
C ASP A 35 10.56 -19.02 16.47
N ARG A 36 10.27 -18.29 17.55
CA ARG A 36 9.55 -17.00 17.49
C ARG A 36 10.38 -15.90 18.10
N HIS A 37 10.30 -14.73 17.48
CA HIS A 37 10.95 -13.51 17.91
C HIS A 37 9.86 -12.51 18.30
N TYR A 38 10.00 -11.88 19.47
CA TYR A 38 9.09 -10.83 19.93
C TYR A 38 9.88 -9.56 20.20
N TYR A 39 9.27 -8.41 19.89
CA TYR A 39 9.87 -7.11 20.14
C TYR A 39 8.91 -6.19 20.88
N LEU A 40 9.46 -5.30 21.70
CA LEU A 40 8.67 -4.29 22.40
C LEU A 40 8.25 -3.16 21.44
N LEU A 41 7.00 -2.74 21.57
CA LEU A 41 6.46 -1.59 20.84
C LEU A 41 6.92 -0.30 21.55
N GLY A 42 7.65 0.55 20.82
CA GLY A 42 8.13 1.83 21.31
C GLY A 42 9.53 1.77 21.93
N LYS A 43 9.64 1.77 23.26
CA LYS A 43 10.93 1.88 23.96
C LYS A 43 11.68 0.55 24.00
N GLN A 44 12.99 0.59 23.78
CA GLN A 44 13.91 -0.55 23.88
C GLN A 44 14.84 -0.40 25.10
N PRO A 45 14.35 -0.64 26.32
CA PRO A 45 15.20 -0.65 27.51
C PRO A 45 16.13 -1.88 27.50
N LEU A 46 17.26 -1.76 28.21
CA LEU A 46 18.21 -2.86 28.42
C LEU A 46 17.53 -4.13 28.95
N THR A 47 16.60 -3.97 29.91
CA THR A 47 15.75 -5.06 30.38
C THR A 47 14.32 -4.59 30.59
N TYR A 48 13.35 -5.41 30.17
CA TYR A 48 11.93 -5.19 30.46
C TYR A 48 11.24 -6.50 30.79
N THR A 49 10.58 -6.56 31.94
CA THR A 49 9.90 -7.77 32.40
C THR A 49 8.40 -7.64 32.27
N ILE A 50 7.80 -8.56 31.51
CA ILE A 50 6.36 -8.70 31.38
C ILE A 50 5.84 -9.56 32.54
N PRO A 51 4.66 -9.24 33.12
CA PRO A 51 4.07 -10.09 34.14
C PRO A 51 3.87 -11.52 33.64
N SER A 52 4.24 -12.48 34.46
CA SER A 52 4.13 -13.90 34.17
C SER A 52 2.99 -14.59 34.94
N LYS A 53 2.32 -13.89 35.87
CA LYS A 53 1.19 -14.41 36.63
C LYS A 53 0.17 -13.32 36.89
N HIS A 54 -1.10 -13.72 37.01
CA HIS A 54 -2.14 -12.84 37.52
C HIS A 54 -1.84 -12.38 38.95
N SER A 55 -2.07 -11.10 39.20
CA SER A 55 -2.00 -10.51 40.54
C SER A 55 -2.98 -9.34 40.61
N ALA A 56 -3.36 -8.94 41.82
CA ALA A 56 -4.27 -7.80 42.01
C ALA A 56 -3.80 -6.50 41.33
N LYS A 57 -2.48 -6.30 41.18
CA LYS A 57 -1.89 -5.13 40.50
C LYS A 57 -1.77 -5.29 38.99
N ARG A 58 -1.72 -6.53 38.48
CA ARG A 58 -1.48 -6.86 37.07
C ARG A 58 -2.44 -8.00 36.69
N PRO A 59 -3.65 -7.67 36.19
CA PRO A 59 -4.62 -8.68 35.84
C PRO A 59 -4.21 -9.39 34.56
N LEU A 60 -3.89 -10.69 34.67
CA LEU A 60 -3.61 -11.56 33.55
C LEU A 60 -4.76 -12.55 33.40
N LEU A 61 -5.82 -12.08 32.74
CA LEU A 61 -7.01 -12.86 32.45
C LEU A 61 -7.19 -12.91 30.94
N TRP A 62 -7.58 -14.07 30.43
CA TRP A 62 -7.96 -14.26 29.04
C TRP A 62 -9.40 -14.73 28.97
N PHE A 63 -10.20 -14.12 28.11
CA PHE A 63 -11.57 -14.53 27.90
C PHE A 63 -11.59 -15.66 26.87
N ASP A 64 -12.13 -16.81 27.27
CA ASP A 64 -12.30 -17.98 26.42
C ASP A 64 -13.65 -17.90 25.69
N PRO A 65 -13.69 -17.63 24.37
CA PRO A 65 -14.96 -17.48 23.66
C PRO A 65 -15.75 -18.79 23.54
N GLU A 66 -15.08 -19.94 23.67
CA GLU A 66 -15.74 -21.25 23.55
C GLU A 66 -16.48 -21.62 24.84
N ARG A 67 -15.89 -21.26 26.00
CA ARG A 67 -16.45 -21.57 27.33
C ARG A 67 -17.18 -20.38 27.96
N ASN A 68 -17.07 -19.18 27.38
CA ASN A 68 -17.58 -17.92 27.92
C ASN A 68 -17.10 -17.60 29.35
N GLU A 69 -15.87 -18.00 29.67
CA GLU A 69 -15.29 -17.85 31.01
C GLU A 69 -13.99 -17.04 30.97
N GLN A 70 -13.69 -16.32 32.06
CA GLN A 70 -12.41 -15.65 32.24
C GLN A 70 -11.41 -16.61 32.88
N ARG A 71 -10.35 -16.94 32.15
CA ARG A 71 -9.32 -17.89 32.56
C ARG A 71 -8.07 -17.15 33.01
N GLU A 72 -7.53 -17.57 34.15
CA GLU A 72 -6.32 -16.98 34.72
C GLU A 72 -5.07 -17.50 34.00
N ILE A 73 -4.21 -16.58 33.55
CA ILE A 73 -2.95 -16.93 32.90
C ILE A 73 -1.82 -16.96 33.94
N ARG A 74 -1.00 -18.01 33.85
CA ARG A 74 0.20 -18.19 34.65
C ARG A 74 1.28 -18.92 33.86
N TYR A 75 2.40 -18.27 33.63
CA TYR A 75 3.57 -18.87 33.02
C TYR A 75 4.34 -19.72 34.04
N ALA A 76 4.38 -21.01 33.78
CA ALA A 76 5.13 -21.98 34.55
C ALA A 76 6.02 -22.82 33.62
N THR A 77 7.32 -22.88 33.90
CA THR A 77 8.29 -23.51 33.00
C THR A 77 8.14 -25.03 32.91
N ASN A 78 7.59 -25.65 33.97
CA ASN A 78 7.39 -27.09 34.09
C ASN A 78 6.00 -27.57 33.62
N GLN A 79 5.15 -26.67 33.11
CA GLN A 79 3.79 -26.97 32.70
C GLN A 79 3.62 -26.78 31.18
N ASN A 80 2.78 -27.60 30.55
CA ASN A 80 2.54 -27.56 29.10
C ASN A 80 1.60 -26.42 28.68
N SER A 81 0.69 -26.02 29.57
CA SER A 81 -0.30 -24.97 29.31
C SER A 81 -0.01 -23.71 30.13
N PRO A 82 -0.21 -22.51 29.55
CA PRO A 82 -0.14 -21.25 30.29
C PRO A 82 -1.40 -20.93 31.09
N LEU A 83 -2.46 -21.73 30.99
CA LEU A 83 -3.74 -21.51 31.68
C LEU A 83 -3.73 -22.23 33.03
N LYS A 84 -4.11 -21.53 34.10
CA LYS A 84 -3.97 -22.01 35.48
C LYS A 84 -4.81 -23.24 35.81
N ASP A 85 -6.00 -23.33 35.22
CA ASP A 85 -6.94 -24.41 35.39
C ASP A 85 -6.46 -25.74 34.76
N GLU A 86 -5.56 -25.67 33.77
CA GLU A 86 -4.96 -26.84 33.12
C GLU A 86 -3.63 -27.29 33.75
N GLN A 87 -3.13 -26.58 34.75
CA GLN A 87 -1.85 -26.87 35.39
C GLN A 87 -2.03 -27.85 36.55
N SER A 88 -1.22 -28.92 36.56
CA SER A 88 -1.27 -29.97 37.59
C SER A 88 0.02 -30.05 38.39
N GLY A 89 -0.09 -30.20 39.72
CA GLY A 89 1.05 -30.43 40.60
C GLY A 89 1.77 -29.15 41.04
N GLU A 90 3.05 -29.30 41.40
CA GLU A 90 3.90 -28.18 41.79
C GLU A 90 4.26 -27.29 40.58
N VAL A 91 4.40 -25.99 40.80
CA VAL A 91 4.51 -24.99 39.73
C VAL A 91 5.76 -24.16 39.90
N THR A 92 6.64 -24.19 38.90
CA THR A 92 7.85 -23.36 38.85
C THR A 92 7.58 -22.12 38.00
N LEU A 93 7.44 -20.97 38.65
CA LEU A 93 7.14 -19.70 37.98
C LEU A 93 8.31 -19.22 37.11
N GLY A 94 8.04 -18.99 35.83
CA GLY A 94 8.98 -18.39 34.91
C GLY A 94 8.91 -16.86 34.90
N HIS A 95 10.01 -16.22 34.52
CA HIS A 95 10.05 -14.77 34.25
C HIS A 95 10.21 -14.54 32.75
N ILE A 96 9.47 -13.57 32.21
CA ILE A 96 9.52 -13.20 30.79
C ILE A 96 10.25 -11.87 30.69
N MET A 97 11.48 -11.88 30.17
CA MET A 97 12.34 -10.70 30.12
C MET A 97 12.79 -10.44 28.69
N PHE A 98 12.42 -9.26 28.17
CA PHE A 98 12.96 -8.70 26.95
C PHE A 98 14.31 -8.06 27.27
N LYS A 99 15.32 -8.35 26.44
CA LYS A 99 16.65 -7.75 26.50
C LYS A 99 16.82 -6.88 25.28
N ASP A 100 17.21 -5.62 25.48
CA ASP A 100 17.35 -4.64 24.39
C ASP A 100 16.09 -4.55 23.51
N GLY A 101 14.91 -4.67 24.15
CA GLY A 101 13.63 -4.67 23.45
C GLY A 101 13.27 -5.95 22.68
N HIS A 102 14.11 -6.99 22.70
CA HIS A 102 13.89 -8.24 21.98
C HIS A 102 13.80 -9.46 22.91
N LEU A 103 12.98 -10.44 22.53
CA LEU A 103 12.84 -11.73 23.20
C LEU A 103 12.83 -12.86 22.16
N TYR A 104 13.85 -13.70 22.21
CA TYR A 104 13.90 -14.95 21.44
C TYR A 104 13.25 -16.09 22.24
N VAL A 105 12.29 -16.79 21.64
CA VAL A 105 11.65 -17.96 22.25
C VAL A 105 11.79 -19.17 21.32
N PRO A 106 12.63 -20.15 21.66
CA PRO A 106 12.77 -21.35 20.85
C PRO A 106 11.52 -22.22 20.92
N LYS A 107 11.31 -23.03 19.87
CA LYS A 107 10.15 -23.93 19.67
C LYS A 107 9.87 -24.92 20.80
N GLN A 108 10.86 -25.14 21.67
CA GLN A 108 10.76 -26.03 22.83
C GLN A 108 9.85 -25.46 23.91
N TYR A 109 9.84 -24.12 24.10
CA TYR A 109 9.00 -23.46 25.10
C TYR A 109 7.61 -23.13 24.56
N GLN A 110 6.87 -24.17 24.17
CA GLN A 110 5.53 -24.03 23.56
C GLN A 110 4.55 -23.31 24.49
N ASN A 111 4.65 -23.54 25.80
CA ASN A 111 3.86 -22.85 26.81
C ASN A 111 4.07 -21.32 26.78
N LEU A 112 5.32 -20.87 26.69
CA LEU A 112 5.69 -19.47 26.60
C LEU A 112 5.23 -18.87 25.28
N GLN A 113 5.40 -19.58 24.17
CA GLN A 113 4.96 -19.07 22.87
C GLN A 113 3.44 -18.97 22.78
N LYS A 114 2.68 -19.95 23.26
CA LYS A 114 1.21 -19.87 23.33
C LYS A 114 0.76 -18.70 24.20
N LEU A 115 1.43 -18.50 25.34
CA LEU A 115 1.17 -17.35 26.19
C LEU A 115 1.38 -16.05 25.39
N LEU A 116 2.52 -15.87 24.74
CA LEU A 116 2.86 -14.63 24.07
C LEU A 116 2.06 -14.36 22.78
N SER A 117 1.84 -15.36 21.93
CA SER A 117 1.15 -15.20 20.64
C SER A 117 -0.38 -15.24 20.72
N ILE A 118 -0.97 -15.82 21.78
CA ILE A 118 -2.43 -16.06 21.84
C ILE A 118 -3.06 -15.40 23.06
N TYR A 119 -2.53 -15.68 24.25
CA TYR A 119 -3.28 -15.42 25.49
C TYR A 119 -2.96 -14.08 26.14
N HIS A 120 -1.73 -13.57 25.96
CA HIS A 120 -1.23 -12.50 26.79
C HIS A 120 -1.90 -11.14 26.46
N PRO A 121 -2.47 -10.43 27.44
CA PRO A 121 -3.19 -9.17 27.20
C PRO A 121 -2.34 -8.04 26.60
N PHE A 122 -1.02 -8.11 26.76
CA PHE A 122 -0.10 -7.10 26.21
C PHE A 122 0.32 -7.33 24.74
N LEU A 123 -0.14 -8.41 24.11
CA LEU A 123 0.07 -8.63 22.67
C LEU A 123 -0.58 -7.50 21.88
N GLY A 124 0.16 -6.89 20.95
CA GLY A 124 -0.28 -5.76 20.12
C GLY A 124 -0.34 -4.41 20.84
N THR A 125 -0.16 -4.37 22.18
CA THR A 125 -0.14 -3.10 22.94
C THR A 125 1.25 -2.76 23.48
N ARG A 126 2.01 -3.74 23.99
CA ARG A 126 3.38 -3.51 24.49
C ARG A 126 4.45 -4.25 23.73
N TYR A 127 4.08 -5.34 23.05
CA TYR A 127 5.00 -6.09 22.21
C TYR A 127 4.24 -6.73 21.05
N MET A 128 4.97 -7.09 20.01
CA MET A 128 4.45 -7.76 18.84
C MET A 128 5.39 -8.90 18.44
N GLU A 129 4.85 -9.90 17.74
CA GLU A 129 5.63 -10.96 17.14
C GLU A 129 6.26 -10.45 15.83
N HIS A 130 7.55 -10.71 15.64
CA HIS A 130 8.23 -10.45 14.38
C HIS A 130 8.01 -11.65 13.46
N ASP A 131 7.19 -11.47 12.43
CA ASP A 131 7.01 -12.47 11.39
C ASP A 131 7.82 -12.08 10.16
N ALA A 132 9.03 -12.63 10.06
CA ALA A 132 9.97 -12.35 8.98
C ALA A 132 9.38 -12.62 7.58
N VAL A 133 8.38 -13.49 7.46
CA VAL A 133 7.72 -13.77 6.17
C VAL A 133 6.82 -12.61 5.75
N ILE A 134 6.07 -12.03 6.69
CA ILE A 134 5.16 -10.91 6.41
C ILE A 134 5.96 -9.66 6.10
N GLU A 135 6.96 -9.34 6.93
CA GLU A 135 7.83 -8.18 6.69
C GLU A 135 8.59 -8.29 5.37
N ALA A 136 9.10 -9.48 5.01
CA ALA A 136 9.76 -9.68 3.72
C ALA A 136 8.80 -9.51 2.53
N GLN A 137 7.54 -9.93 2.65
CA GLN A 137 6.55 -9.72 1.60
C GLN A 137 6.23 -8.23 1.43
N ASP A 138 6.02 -7.51 2.53
CA ASP A 138 5.76 -6.07 2.52
C ASP A 138 6.96 -5.28 1.95
N GLU A 139 8.19 -5.69 2.27
CA GLU A 139 9.42 -5.12 1.71
C GLU A 139 9.53 -5.38 0.20
N VAL A 140 9.25 -6.60 -0.26
CA VAL A 140 9.27 -6.96 -1.68
C VAL A 140 8.24 -6.14 -2.46
N GLU A 141 7.01 -6.04 -1.98
CA GLU A 141 5.96 -5.23 -2.62
C GLU A 141 6.35 -3.76 -2.71
N THR A 142 6.99 -3.23 -1.67
CA THR A 142 7.51 -1.85 -1.67
C THR A 142 8.59 -1.65 -2.73
N ILE A 143 9.53 -2.60 -2.84
CA ILE A 143 10.60 -2.57 -3.83
C ILE A 143 10.05 -2.70 -5.25
N GLU A 144 9.07 -3.58 -5.47
CA GLU A 144 8.41 -3.75 -6.77
C GLU A 144 7.71 -2.46 -7.21
N LEU A 145 7.00 -1.79 -6.31
CA LEU A 145 6.38 -0.48 -6.57
C LEU A 145 7.41 0.60 -6.88
N GLU A 146 8.53 0.65 -6.15
CA GLU A 146 9.62 1.59 -6.43
C GLU A 146 10.24 1.35 -7.81
N LEU A 147 10.48 0.08 -8.17
CA LEU A 147 11.02 -0.30 -9.46
C LEU A 147 10.06 0.07 -10.61
N GLU A 148 8.78 -0.19 -10.44
CA GLU A 148 7.75 0.19 -11.42
C GLU A 148 7.75 1.71 -11.63
N ALA A 149 7.70 2.49 -10.55
CA ALA A 149 7.72 3.95 -10.61
C ALA A 149 8.99 4.49 -11.31
N LEU A 150 10.16 3.95 -10.98
CA LEU A 150 11.42 4.37 -11.59
C LEU A 150 11.51 4.00 -13.08
N ASN A 151 11.01 2.82 -13.45
CA ASN A 151 10.97 2.41 -14.86
C ASN A 151 10.05 3.33 -15.67
N LEU A 152 8.86 3.66 -15.14
CA LEU A 152 7.94 4.62 -15.75
C LEU A 152 8.57 6.01 -15.86
N ALA A 153 9.23 6.50 -14.82
CA ALA A 153 9.92 7.80 -14.85
C ALA A 153 11.04 7.86 -15.90
N THR A 154 11.73 6.74 -16.14
CA THR A 154 12.84 6.68 -17.09
C THR A 154 12.37 6.68 -18.55
N SER A 155 11.21 6.06 -18.83
CA SER A 155 10.62 5.97 -20.18
C SER A 155 9.78 7.18 -20.57
N MET A 156 9.46 8.05 -19.61
CA MET A 156 8.57 9.20 -19.79
C MET A 156 9.16 10.31 -20.67
N ASP A 157 8.29 10.95 -21.45
CA ASP A 157 8.61 12.15 -22.21
C ASP A 157 8.80 13.38 -21.30
N ILE A 158 9.48 14.40 -21.82
CA ILE A 158 9.84 15.59 -21.03
C ILE A 158 8.61 16.43 -20.68
N ASP A 159 7.59 16.47 -21.55
CA ASP A 159 6.37 17.26 -21.31
C ASP A 159 5.49 16.66 -20.22
N MET A 160 5.34 15.33 -20.21
CA MET A 160 4.70 14.61 -19.11
C MET A 160 5.51 14.70 -17.82
N ALA A 161 6.84 14.56 -17.91
CA ALA A 161 7.71 14.73 -16.75
C ALA A 161 7.56 16.13 -16.11
N GLU A 162 7.48 17.17 -16.93
CA GLU A 162 7.24 18.54 -16.48
C GLU A 162 5.88 18.66 -15.76
N ALA A 163 4.84 18.05 -16.32
CA ALA A 163 3.49 18.07 -15.77
C ALA A 163 3.43 17.44 -14.37
N ILE A 164 4.14 16.33 -14.17
CA ILE A 164 4.20 15.64 -12.88
C ILE A 164 5.04 16.44 -11.87
N VAL A 165 6.24 16.89 -12.26
CA VAL A 165 7.12 17.65 -11.35
C VAL A 165 6.49 18.98 -10.92
N ARG A 166 5.62 19.56 -11.75
CA ARG A 166 4.86 20.77 -11.44
C ARG A 166 3.90 20.59 -10.26
N VAL A 167 3.45 19.37 -9.99
CA VAL A 167 2.62 19.07 -8.80
C VAL A 167 3.43 19.29 -7.52
N GLU A 168 4.73 18.98 -7.52
CA GLU A 168 5.61 19.12 -6.35
C GLU A 168 6.23 20.52 -6.25
N THR A 169 6.76 21.06 -7.35
CA THR A 169 7.57 22.30 -7.34
C THR A 169 6.83 23.52 -7.90
N GLY A 170 5.60 23.34 -8.39
CA GLY A 170 4.75 24.44 -8.86
C GLY A 170 5.27 25.13 -10.11
N SER A 171 5.05 26.45 -10.21
CA SER A 171 5.44 27.25 -11.38
C SER A 171 6.94 27.37 -11.60
N ALA A 172 7.79 26.95 -10.64
CA ALA A 172 9.24 26.99 -10.79
C ALA A 172 9.73 26.09 -11.94
N VAL A 173 8.98 25.03 -12.26
CA VAL A 173 9.32 24.05 -13.30
C VAL A 173 9.51 24.68 -14.67
N SER A 174 8.76 25.72 -15.00
CA SER A 174 8.86 26.42 -16.29
C SER A 174 10.25 27.02 -16.55
N SER A 175 11.05 27.20 -15.50
CA SER A 175 12.42 27.76 -15.58
C SER A 175 13.53 26.70 -15.50
N MET A 176 13.18 25.44 -15.28
CA MET A 176 14.12 24.34 -15.06
C MET A 176 14.61 23.76 -16.38
N SER A 177 15.87 23.31 -16.39
CA SER A 177 16.41 22.57 -17.52
C SER A 177 15.83 21.15 -17.60
N SER A 178 15.81 20.55 -18.79
CA SER A 178 15.31 19.17 -18.97
C SER A 178 16.08 18.14 -18.12
N LYS A 179 17.34 18.41 -17.78
CA LYS A 179 18.14 17.56 -16.90
C LYS A 179 17.70 17.67 -15.43
N GLU A 180 17.32 18.86 -14.99
CA GLU A 180 16.79 19.08 -13.65
C GLU A 180 15.40 18.47 -13.50
N ILE A 181 14.53 18.63 -14.51
CA ILE A 181 13.20 17.99 -14.53
C ILE A 181 13.35 16.46 -14.43
N LYS A 182 14.23 15.85 -15.23
CA LYS A 182 14.46 14.40 -15.18
C LYS A 182 15.02 13.94 -13.83
N ARG A 183 15.95 14.69 -13.25
CA ARG A 183 16.50 14.38 -11.92
C ARG A 183 15.40 14.41 -10.86
N ASP A 184 14.60 15.46 -10.87
CA ASP A 184 13.59 15.67 -9.83
C ASP A 184 12.42 14.71 -10.00
N LEU A 185 12.07 14.35 -11.24
CA LEU A 185 11.12 13.26 -11.53
C LEU A 185 11.57 11.92 -10.94
N LEU A 186 12.83 11.53 -11.14
CA LEU A 186 13.38 10.28 -10.59
C LEU A 186 13.43 10.31 -9.06
N LEU A 187 13.74 11.46 -8.47
CA LEU A 187 13.70 11.64 -7.01
C LEU A 187 12.27 11.52 -6.48
N PHE A 188 11.29 12.07 -7.19
CA PHE A 188 9.88 11.98 -6.82
C PHE A 188 9.36 10.53 -6.91
N ALA A 189 9.63 9.84 -8.02
CA ALA A 189 9.29 8.42 -8.20
C ALA A 189 9.89 7.53 -7.11
N LYS A 190 11.13 7.81 -6.68
CA LYS A 190 11.77 7.08 -5.58
C LYS A 190 11.15 7.38 -4.21
N ARG A 191 10.83 8.64 -3.92
CA ARG A 191 10.34 9.06 -2.59
C ARG A 191 8.88 8.66 -2.36
N ASN A 192 8.05 8.77 -3.41
CA ASN A 192 6.61 8.56 -3.33
C ASN A 192 6.13 7.72 -4.54
N PRO A 193 6.53 6.44 -4.65
CA PRO A 193 6.26 5.63 -5.85
C PRO A 193 4.78 5.49 -6.17
N LYS A 194 3.94 5.27 -5.15
CA LYS A 194 2.50 5.13 -5.33
C LYS A 194 1.86 6.39 -5.93
N LEU A 195 2.14 7.55 -5.34
CA LEU A 195 1.61 8.83 -5.84
C LEU A 195 2.14 9.15 -7.25
N PHE A 196 3.40 8.81 -7.52
CA PHE A 196 3.98 8.98 -8.84
C PHE A 196 3.25 8.14 -9.89
N ILE A 197 3.00 6.85 -9.61
CA ILE A 197 2.26 5.96 -10.51
C ILE A 197 0.83 6.48 -10.74
N ASP A 198 0.15 6.92 -9.68
CA ASP A 198 -1.20 7.49 -9.78
C ASP A 198 -1.22 8.74 -10.71
N LEU A 199 -0.22 9.61 -10.59
CA LEU A 199 -0.08 10.80 -11.45
C LEU A 199 0.35 10.44 -12.88
N ALA A 200 1.21 9.46 -13.06
CA ALA A 200 1.65 9.02 -14.37
C ALA A 200 0.50 8.40 -15.18
N ASN A 201 -0.44 7.75 -14.50
CA ASN A 201 -1.62 7.13 -15.11
C ASN A 201 -2.81 8.09 -15.29
N ASP A 202 -2.76 9.32 -14.75
CA ASP A 202 -3.84 10.30 -14.91
C ASP A 202 -3.74 11.01 -16.27
N GLU A 203 -4.64 10.64 -17.18
CA GLU A 203 -4.76 11.16 -18.54
C GLU A 203 -4.93 12.70 -18.59
N ASN A 204 -5.47 13.31 -17.53
CA ASN A 204 -5.71 14.75 -17.48
C ASN A 204 -4.49 15.55 -17.01
N VAL A 205 -3.42 14.93 -16.49
CA VAL A 205 -2.23 15.63 -16.00
C VAL A 205 -1.61 16.49 -17.09
N GLN A 206 -1.51 15.98 -18.31
CA GLN A 206 -0.97 16.73 -19.45
C GLN A 206 -1.85 17.93 -19.82
N LEU A 207 -3.18 17.74 -19.89
CA LEU A 207 -4.13 18.79 -20.24
C LEU A 207 -4.15 19.90 -19.17
N ARG A 208 -4.03 19.54 -17.89
CA ARG A 208 -3.90 20.52 -16.79
C ARG A 208 -2.61 21.31 -16.91
N ASN A 209 -1.48 20.65 -17.20
CA ASN A 209 -0.20 21.32 -17.40
C ASN A 209 -0.24 22.26 -18.61
N PHE A 210 -0.85 21.84 -19.71
CA PHE A 210 -1.07 22.65 -20.91
C PHE A 210 -1.84 23.95 -20.60
N ALA A 211 -2.93 23.84 -19.83
CA ALA A 211 -3.72 24.99 -19.41
C ALA A 211 -2.91 25.95 -18.51
N ILE A 212 -2.10 25.43 -17.60
CA ILE A 212 -1.23 26.24 -16.74
C ILE A 212 -0.17 26.97 -17.58
N LYS A 213 0.49 26.28 -18.52
CA LYS A 213 1.45 26.88 -19.46
C LYS A 213 0.80 28.02 -20.28
N ALA A 214 -0.39 27.79 -20.81
CA ALA A 214 -1.14 28.80 -21.56
C ALA A 214 -1.47 30.04 -20.72
N LYS A 215 -1.76 29.84 -19.42
CA LYS A 215 -2.02 30.93 -18.48
C LYS A 215 -0.75 31.69 -18.11
N GLU A 216 0.38 31.00 -17.91
CA GLU A 216 1.68 31.63 -17.65
C GLU A 216 2.16 32.50 -18.82
N LEU A 217 1.90 32.08 -20.06
CA LEU A 217 2.19 32.84 -21.27
C LEU A 217 1.15 33.93 -21.61
N ASN A 218 0.17 34.16 -20.74
CA ASN A 218 -0.94 35.10 -20.96
C ASN A 218 -1.76 34.83 -22.23
N ILE A 219 -1.78 33.59 -22.73
CA ILE A 219 -2.64 33.18 -23.86
C ILE A 219 -4.09 33.07 -23.40
N ILE A 220 -4.28 32.53 -22.18
CA ILE A 220 -5.56 32.49 -21.47
C ILE A 220 -5.42 33.20 -20.13
N LYS A 221 -6.52 33.75 -19.62
CA LYS A 221 -6.61 34.36 -18.30
C LYS A 221 -7.68 33.65 -17.49
N LEU A 222 -7.41 33.44 -16.21
CA LEU A 222 -8.40 32.99 -15.23
C LEU A 222 -8.85 34.21 -14.43
N SER A 223 -10.16 34.39 -14.29
CA SER A 223 -10.73 35.46 -13.49
C SER A 223 -10.31 35.37 -12.01
N GLN A 224 -10.33 36.49 -11.30
CA GLN A 224 -9.90 36.53 -9.88
C GLN A 224 -10.75 35.64 -8.97
N ASP A 225 -12.03 35.46 -9.30
CA ASP A 225 -12.95 34.55 -8.63
C ASP A 225 -12.79 33.08 -9.06
N GLN A 226 -11.84 32.78 -9.96
CA GLN A 226 -11.53 31.45 -10.48
C GLN A 226 -12.68 30.76 -11.23
N ARG A 227 -13.62 31.53 -11.80
CA ARG A 227 -14.84 31.00 -12.43
C ARG A 227 -14.89 31.11 -13.94
N ILE A 228 -14.07 31.96 -14.55
CA ILE A 228 -14.17 32.26 -15.97
C ILE A 228 -12.78 32.21 -16.59
N PHE A 229 -12.65 31.39 -17.63
CA PHE A 229 -11.50 31.46 -18.53
C PHE A 229 -11.81 32.41 -19.69
N THR A 230 -10.89 33.31 -19.99
CA THR A 230 -10.96 34.23 -21.13
C THR A 230 -9.69 34.18 -21.96
N TRP A 231 -9.79 34.58 -23.22
CA TRP A 231 -8.61 34.79 -24.07
C TRP A 231 -7.81 35.99 -23.57
N GLY A 232 -6.48 35.86 -23.50
CA GLY A 232 -5.62 36.96 -23.08
C GLY A 232 -5.57 38.14 -24.06
N SER A 233 -5.84 37.90 -25.35
CA SER A 233 -5.72 38.89 -26.42
C SER A 233 -6.93 39.82 -26.58
N ASN A 234 -8.14 39.35 -26.32
CA ASN A 234 -9.39 40.09 -26.56
C ASN A 234 -10.43 39.92 -25.44
N ASP A 235 -10.04 39.27 -24.33
CA ASP A 235 -10.87 39.00 -23.16
C ASP A 235 -12.21 38.29 -23.48
N ARG A 236 -12.32 37.66 -24.67
CA ARG A 236 -13.50 36.85 -25.03
C ARG A 236 -13.55 35.62 -24.14
N LYS A 237 -14.74 35.34 -23.61
CA LYS A 237 -15.02 34.19 -22.76
C LYS A 237 -14.79 32.87 -23.51
N LEU A 238 -14.04 31.97 -22.87
CA LEU A 238 -13.81 30.59 -23.31
C LEU A 238 -14.84 29.67 -22.66
N MET A 239 -14.81 29.58 -21.33
CA MET A 239 -15.74 28.74 -20.57
C MET A 239 -16.00 29.30 -19.18
N THR A 240 -17.03 28.76 -18.52
CA THR A 240 -17.25 28.91 -17.08
C THR A 240 -16.88 27.64 -16.35
N VAL A 241 -16.14 27.76 -15.27
CA VAL A 241 -15.84 26.66 -14.35
C VAL A 241 -17.12 26.34 -13.56
N PRO A 242 -17.53 25.05 -13.49
CA PRO A 242 -18.61 24.62 -12.61
C PRO A 242 -18.35 24.95 -11.14
N PHE A 243 -19.42 25.06 -10.35
CA PHE A 243 -19.28 25.28 -8.91
C PHE A 243 -18.65 24.05 -8.24
N ASP A 244 -17.78 24.28 -7.25
CA ASP A 244 -17.06 23.26 -6.48
C ASP A 244 -16.04 22.39 -7.24
N GLU A 245 -15.63 22.80 -8.46
CA GLU A 245 -14.62 22.10 -9.24
C GLU A 245 -13.29 22.88 -9.35
N ASN A 246 -12.17 22.16 -9.45
CA ASN A 246 -10.87 22.79 -9.71
C ASN A 246 -10.85 23.40 -11.12
N PRO A 247 -10.51 24.69 -11.28
CA PRO A 247 -10.54 25.38 -12.58
C PRO A 247 -9.76 24.68 -13.69
N TYR A 248 -8.57 24.16 -13.40
CA TYR A 248 -7.74 23.50 -14.40
C TYR A 248 -8.23 22.10 -14.74
N SER A 249 -8.91 21.42 -13.79
CA SER A 249 -9.54 20.12 -14.06
C SER A 249 -10.78 20.29 -14.94
N ALA A 250 -11.62 21.29 -14.65
CA ALA A 250 -12.75 21.64 -15.50
C ALA A 250 -12.30 22.08 -16.90
N PHE A 251 -11.18 22.82 -17.00
CA PHE A 251 -10.62 23.22 -18.30
C PHE A 251 -10.03 22.03 -19.06
N ALA A 252 -9.37 21.08 -18.39
CA ALA A 252 -8.91 19.84 -19.02
C ALA A 252 -10.08 19.04 -19.59
N ALA A 253 -11.18 18.89 -18.84
CA ALA A 253 -12.40 18.26 -19.32
C ALA A 253 -13.02 19.04 -20.50
N TYR A 254 -13.02 20.37 -20.46
CA TYR A 254 -13.47 21.20 -21.58
C TYR A 254 -12.66 20.95 -22.85
N LEU A 255 -11.34 20.85 -22.77
CA LEU A 255 -10.48 20.59 -23.94
C LEU A 255 -10.75 19.24 -24.63
N GLN A 256 -11.39 18.29 -23.94
CA GLN A 256 -11.80 17.00 -24.51
C GLN A 256 -13.14 17.08 -25.27
N THR A 257 -13.91 18.16 -25.12
CA THR A 257 -15.17 18.37 -25.86
C THR A 257 -14.90 18.85 -27.30
N ASP A 258 -15.88 18.69 -28.20
CA ASP A 258 -15.77 19.10 -29.60
C ASP A 258 -15.39 20.59 -29.75
N GLU A 259 -15.99 21.48 -28.95
CA GLU A 259 -15.65 22.91 -28.91
C GLU A 259 -14.25 23.16 -28.33
N GLY A 260 -13.86 22.36 -27.33
CA GLY A 260 -12.56 22.46 -26.67
C GLY A 260 -11.38 22.03 -27.53
N VAL A 261 -11.56 21.08 -28.45
CA VAL A 261 -10.49 20.63 -29.36
C VAL A 261 -10.05 21.76 -30.31
N GLU A 262 -10.96 22.63 -30.75
CA GLU A 262 -10.61 23.81 -31.56
C GLU A 262 -9.82 24.84 -30.75
N VAL A 263 -10.19 25.02 -29.48
CA VAL A 263 -9.48 25.88 -28.54
C VAL A 263 -8.09 25.32 -28.25
N TYR A 264 -7.97 24.01 -28.03
CA TYR A 264 -6.69 23.32 -27.83
C TYR A 264 -5.72 23.61 -28.98
N LYS A 265 -6.14 23.35 -30.22
CA LYS A 265 -5.32 23.60 -31.43
C LYS A 265 -4.94 25.07 -31.58
N SER A 266 -5.83 25.98 -31.17
CA SER A 266 -5.57 27.43 -31.23
C SER A 266 -4.55 27.88 -30.17
N ILE A 267 -4.55 27.27 -28.99
CA ILE A 267 -3.58 27.53 -27.93
C ILE A 267 -2.23 26.89 -28.28
N GLU A 268 -2.23 25.65 -28.78
CA GLU A 268 -1.03 24.91 -29.20
C GLU A 268 -0.21 25.70 -30.24
N LYS A 269 -0.88 26.28 -31.25
CA LYS A 269 -0.24 27.16 -32.25
C LYS A 269 0.40 28.42 -31.68
N LYS A 270 0.01 28.86 -30.49
CA LYS A 270 0.57 30.04 -29.80
C LYS A 270 1.66 29.66 -28.79
N LEU A 271 1.77 28.38 -28.45
CA LEU A 271 2.82 27.81 -27.58
C LEU A 271 4.08 27.41 -28.37
N THR A 272 3.92 27.16 -29.67
CA THR A 272 5.02 26.83 -30.60
C THR A 272 5.56 28.11 -31.24
#